data_AF-A0A455UCA5-F1
#
_entry.id   AF-A0A455UCA5-F1
#
_cell.length_a   1.000
_cell.length_b   1.000
_cell.length_c   1.000
_cell.angle_alpha   90.00
_cell.angle_beta   90.00
_cell.angle_gamma   90.00
#
_symmetry.space_group_name_H-M   'P 1'
#
loop_
_entity.id
_entity.type
_entity.pdbx_description
1 polymer ?
#
loop_
_entity_poly.entity_id
_entity_poly.type
_entity_poly.pdbx_seq_one_letter_code
_entity_poly.pdbx_strand_id
1 'polypeptide(L)'
;MTSIYSYRGSEAEEEKASGVPGILCRDSAGSYFFRVYHSDTSFTDYDLLHDDLSVTISPDALASFYKVNGHNFLDHSPEVLGLKRK
;
A
#
# COMPACT_ATOMS: atom_id res chain seq x y z
N MET A 1 13.66 17.17 11.62
CA MET A 1 14.94 16.72 12.20
C MET A 1 15.00 15.23 11.95
N THR A 2 15.88 14.81 11.07
CA THR A 2 16.12 13.40 10.79
C THR A 2 16.83 12.78 11.98
N SER A 3 16.30 11.68 12.52
CA SER A 3 16.96 10.92 13.58
C SER A 3 17.81 9.84 12.94
N ILE A 4 19.01 9.60 13.47
CA ILE A 4 19.90 8.53 12.96
C ILE A 4 19.82 7.36 13.92
N TYR A 5 19.55 6.15 13.40
CA TYR A 5 19.45 4.91 14.15
C TYR A 5 20.33 3.82 13.56
N SER A 6 20.71 2.84 14.38
CA SER A 6 21.25 1.58 13.88
C SER A 6 20.09 0.68 13.44
N TYR A 7 19.98 0.42 12.14
CA TYR A 7 18.92 -0.39 11.54
C TYR A 7 19.53 -1.42 10.60
N ARG A 8 19.20 -2.71 10.80
CA ARG A 8 19.71 -3.84 10.01
C ARG A 8 21.24 -3.87 9.88
N GLY A 9 21.96 -3.41 10.91
CA GLY A 9 23.41 -3.39 10.97
C GLY A 9 24.07 -2.20 10.25
N SER A 10 23.31 -1.17 9.87
CA SER A 10 23.82 0.07 9.26
C SER A 10 23.22 1.30 9.95
N GLU A 11 23.85 2.47 9.79
CA GLU A 11 23.20 3.73 10.15
C GLU A 11 22.07 4.03 9.16
N ALA A 12 20.92 4.46 9.67
CA ALA A 12 19.74 4.77 8.88
C ALA A 12 19.10 6.07 9.37
N GLU A 13 18.69 6.88 8.41
CA GLU A 13 17.85 8.05 8.63
C GLU A 13 16.40 7.62 8.82
N GLU A 14 15.77 8.11 9.88
CA GLU A 14 14.35 7.89 10.16
C GLU A 14 13.55 9.17 10.01
N GLU A 15 12.40 9.02 9.35
CA GLU A 15 11.35 10.01 9.26
C GLU A 15 9.99 9.36 9.53
N LYS A 16 9.10 10.13 10.17
CA LYS A 16 7.74 9.65 10.47
C LYS A 16 6.91 9.53 9.20
N ALA A 17 6.42 8.33 8.92
CA ALA A 17 5.49 8.10 7.81
C ALA A 17 4.03 8.53 8.09
N SER A 18 3.74 9.08 9.28
CA SER A 18 2.37 9.46 9.69
C SER A 18 1.76 10.51 8.75
N GLY A 19 0.66 10.15 8.08
CA GLY A 19 -0.08 11.03 7.18
C GLY A 19 0.49 11.13 5.76
N VAL A 20 1.56 10.38 5.44
CA VAL A 20 2.10 10.33 4.09
C VAL A 20 1.15 9.53 3.18
N PRO A 21 0.61 10.13 2.11
CA PRO A 21 -0.21 9.40 1.15
C PRO A 21 0.66 8.49 0.28
N GLY A 22 0.18 7.28 -0.01
CA GLY A 22 0.84 6.36 -0.92
C GLY A 22 -0.09 5.22 -1.33
N ILE A 23 0.44 4.32 -2.15
CA ILE A 23 -0.32 3.24 -2.76
C ILE A 23 0.24 1.90 -2.31
N LEU A 24 -0.62 1.01 -1.81
CA LEU A 24 -0.27 -0.39 -1.59
C LEU A 24 -0.31 -1.11 -2.95
N CYS A 25 0.85 -1.50 -3.45
CA CYS A 25 1.01 -2.18 -4.73
C CYS A 25 1.31 -3.66 -4.52
N ARG A 26 1.00 -4.46 -5.53
CA ARG A 26 1.38 -5.87 -5.63
C ARG A 26 2.15 -6.09 -6.92
N ASP A 27 3.31 -6.72 -6.84
CA ASP A 27 4.10 -7.04 -8.02
C ASP A 27 3.59 -8.31 -8.74
N SER A 28 4.23 -8.64 -9.86
CA SER A 28 3.90 -9.85 -10.65
C SER A 28 4.27 -11.16 -9.96
N ALA A 29 5.17 -11.14 -8.97
CA ALA A 29 5.52 -12.31 -8.15
C ALA A 29 4.54 -12.51 -6.97
N GLY A 30 3.69 -11.51 -6.72
CA GLY A 30 2.68 -11.50 -5.67
C GLY A 30 3.12 -10.83 -4.37
N SER A 31 4.31 -10.24 -4.32
CA SER A 31 4.81 -9.48 -3.17
C SER A 31 4.15 -8.10 -3.10
N TYR A 32 3.94 -7.61 -1.89
CA TYR A 32 3.36 -6.29 -1.65
C TYR A 32 4.43 -5.27 -1.25
N PHE A 33 4.28 -4.04 -1.72
CA PHE A 33 5.15 -2.91 -1.38
C PHE A 33 4.33 -1.62 -1.33
N PHE A 34 4.84 -0.60 -0.63
CA PHE A 34 4.20 0.71 -0.52
C PHE A 34 4.92 1.73 -1.38
N ARG A 35 4.21 2.38 -2.30
CA ARG A 35 4.78 3.40 -3.19
C ARG A 35 4.36 4.80 -2.78
N VAL A 36 5.32 5.69 -2.61
CA VAL A 36 5.10 7.14 -2.43
C VAL A 36 5.49 7.86 -3.71
N TYR A 37 4.57 8.68 -4.24
CA TYR A 37 4.85 9.55 -5.38
C TYR A 37 5.30 10.94 -4.91
N HIS A 38 6.31 11.47 -5.58
CA HIS A 38 6.86 12.80 -5.33
C HIS A 38 6.29 13.81 -6.33
N SER A 39 6.44 15.10 -6.03
CA SER A 39 5.90 16.19 -6.86
C SER A 39 6.51 16.27 -8.26
N ASP A 40 7.71 15.73 -8.44
CA ASP A 40 8.43 15.65 -9.71
C ASP A 40 8.10 14.39 -10.52
N THR A 41 7.03 13.68 -10.16
CA THR A 41 6.57 12.40 -10.76
C THR A 41 7.49 11.20 -10.52
N SER A 42 8.61 11.38 -9.82
CA SER A 42 9.37 10.25 -9.30
C SER A 42 8.60 9.53 -8.19
N PHE A 43 9.06 8.34 -7.83
CA PHE A 43 8.46 7.58 -6.74
C PHE A 43 9.53 6.80 -5.97
N THR A 44 9.21 6.49 -4.72
CA THR A 44 9.98 5.58 -3.88
C THR A 44 9.10 4.39 -3.51
N ASP A 45 9.63 3.18 -3.72
CA ASP A 45 9.04 1.93 -3.25
C ASP A 45 9.66 1.54 -1.91
N TYR A 46 8.80 1.16 -0.97
CA TYR A 46 9.17 0.70 0.35
C TYR A 46 8.73 -0.74 0.54
N ASP A 47 9.68 -1.59 0.95
CA ASP A 47 9.39 -2.95 1.38
C ASP A 47 8.51 -2.94 2.64
N LEU A 48 7.49 -3.79 2.65
CA LEU A 48 6.62 -3.95 3.82
C LEU A 48 7.20 -5.00 4.75
N LEU A 49 7.75 -4.51 5.86
CA LEU A 49 8.38 -5.33 6.90
C LEU A 49 7.60 -5.32 8.22
N HIS A 50 6.43 -4.69 8.22
CA HIS A 50 5.54 -4.63 9.37
C HIS A 50 4.71 -5.92 9.44
N ASP A 51 4.53 -6.45 10.65
CA ASP A 51 3.68 -7.62 10.91
C ASP A 51 2.18 -7.29 10.87
N ASP A 52 1.77 -6.14 11.41
CA ASP A 52 0.41 -5.60 11.33
C ASP A 52 0.36 -4.07 11.16
N LEU A 53 0.13 -3.58 9.94
CA LEU A 53 0.09 -2.16 9.60
C LEU A 53 -1.33 -1.68 9.31
N SER A 54 -1.80 -0.72 10.10
CA SER A 54 -3.11 -0.07 9.87
C SER A 54 -3.11 0.74 8.58
N VAL A 55 -4.10 0.51 7.73
CA VAL A 55 -4.34 1.27 6.49
C VAL A 55 -5.79 1.71 6.38
N THR A 56 -6.00 2.86 5.75
CA THR A 56 -7.32 3.38 5.41
C THR A 56 -7.43 3.46 3.89
N ILE A 57 -8.46 2.83 3.33
CA ILE A 57 -8.77 2.95 1.89
C ILE A 57 -9.31 4.36 1.64
N SER A 58 -8.77 5.06 0.63
CA SER A 58 -9.20 6.43 0.35
C SER A 58 -10.68 6.47 -0.08
N PRO A 59 -11.42 7.56 0.21
CA PRO A 59 -12.86 7.65 -0.08
C PRO A 59 -13.23 7.45 -1.56
N ASP A 60 -12.27 7.67 -2.44
CA ASP A 60 -12.33 7.68 -3.90
C ASP A 60 -11.55 6.52 -4.54
N ALA A 61 -11.00 5.61 -3.73
CA ALA A 61 -10.39 4.40 -4.26
C ALA A 61 -11.44 3.55 -4.97
N LEU A 62 -11.16 3.18 -6.22
CA LEU A 62 -11.95 2.22 -7.00
C LEU A 62 -11.67 0.79 -6.52
N ALA A 63 -11.98 0.52 -5.25
CA ALA A 63 -11.76 -0.74 -4.56
C ALA A 63 -13.06 -1.25 -3.92
N SER A 64 -13.17 -2.56 -3.74
CA SER A 64 -14.35 -3.21 -3.19
C SER A 64 -13.99 -4.49 -2.46
N PHE A 65 -14.77 -4.79 -1.41
CA PHE A 65 -14.69 -6.06 -0.72
C PHE A 65 -15.63 -7.09 -1.36
N TYR A 66 -15.10 -8.25 -1.69
CA TYR A 66 -15.85 -9.39 -2.22
C TYR A 66 -15.87 -10.55 -1.23
N LYS A 67 -16.97 -11.29 -1.22
CA LYS A 67 -17.12 -12.52 -0.44
C LYS A 67 -17.51 -13.66 -1.36
N VAL A 68 -16.67 -14.70 -1.45
CA VAL A 68 -16.89 -15.85 -2.35
C VAL A 68 -16.59 -17.13 -1.57
N ASN A 69 -17.60 -17.98 -1.42
CA ASN A 69 -17.46 -19.31 -0.78
C ASN A 69 -16.74 -19.27 0.60
N GLY A 70 -17.02 -18.26 1.42
CA GLY A 70 -16.39 -18.10 2.74
C GLY A 70 -15.02 -17.39 2.74
N HIS A 71 -14.49 -17.03 1.57
CA HIS A 71 -13.27 -16.23 1.45
C HIS A 71 -13.60 -14.75 1.22
N ASN A 72 -12.81 -13.86 1.82
CA ASN A 72 -12.92 -12.41 1.68
C ASN A 72 -11.77 -11.89 0.81
N PHE A 73 -12.08 -10.98 -0.10
CA PHE A 73 -11.12 -10.35 -1.01
C PHE A 73 -11.29 -8.83 -0.95
N LEU A 74 -10.17 -8.10 -1.04
CA LEU A 74 -10.15 -6.67 -1.36
C LEU A 74 -9.54 -6.56 -2.76
N ASP A 75 -10.31 -6.04 -3.71
CA ASP A 75 -9.92 -5.94 -5.12
C ASP A 75 -10.46 -4.62 -5.69
N HIS A 76 -10.28 -4.40 -6.98
CA HIS A 76 -10.89 -3.30 -7.72
C HIS A 76 -12.41 -3.31 -7.65
N SER A 77 -13.03 -2.14 -7.83
CA SER A 77 -14.49 -2.02 -7.87
C SER A 77 -15.11 -2.80 -9.06
N PRO A 78 -16.39 -3.20 -8.99
CA PRO A 78 -17.03 -3.98 -10.05
C PRO A 78 -16.96 -3.31 -11.42
N GLU A 79 -17.01 -1.98 -11.47
CA GLU A 79 -16.94 -1.18 -12.70
C GLU A 79 -15.56 -1.31 -13.36
N VAL A 80 -14.48 -1.25 -12.57
CA VAL A 80 -13.11 -1.44 -13.06
C VAL A 80 -12.91 -2.87 -13.57
N LEU A 81 -13.50 -3.85 -12.88
CA LEU A 81 -13.44 -5.26 -13.29
C LEU A 81 -14.38 -5.60 -14.45
N GLY A 82 -15.24 -4.67 -14.91
CA GLY A 82 -16.24 -4.93 -15.95
C GLY A 82 -17.32 -5.94 -15.56
N LEU A 83 -17.58 -6.10 -14.26
CA LEU A 83 -18.57 -7.03 -13.73
C LEU A 83 -19.99 -6.49 -13.89
N LYS A 84 -20.93 -7.39 -14.15
CA LYS A 84 -22.37 -7.05 -14.25
C LYS A 84 -23.11 -7.49 -13.00
N ARG A 85 -24.05 -6.66 -12.56
CA ARG A 85 -25.01 -7.03 -11.52
C ARG A 85 -25.93 -8.14 -12.06
N LYS A 86 -26.13 -9.18 -11.26
CA LYS A 86 -27.11 -10.24 -11.52
C LYS A 86 -28.40 -9.97 -10.77
#